data_AF-A0AAW6NBL4-F1
#
_entry.id   AF-A0AAW6NBL4-F1
#
_cell.length_a   1.000
_cell.length_b   1.000
_cell.length_c   1.000
_cell.angle_alpha   90.00
_cell.angle_beta   90.00
_cell.angle_gamma   90.00
#
_symmetry.space_group_name_H-M   'P 1'
#
loop_
_entity.id
_entity.type
_entity.pdbx_description
1 polymer ?
#
loop_
_entity_poly.entity_id
_entity_poly.type
_entity_poly.pdbx_seq_one_letter_code
_entity_poly.pdbx_strand_id
1 'polypeptide(L)'
;MALKNRLAALQLIDRIKQHEMETIGAELAKLRAEEKALEDQSAELHADALREAANSTEDTRAFLPAYLNSVEVIQQGLAEDRAATAAQAAQSEEQLFAAFRETKTTEQILKRVNNDITEETARKAASQMDDADRALYMLTRTGQIPG
;
A
#
# COMPACT_ATOMS: atom_id res chain seq x y z
N MET A 1 -11.51 -25.26 -16.91
CA MET A 1 -10.06 -25.12 -16.63
C MET A 1 -9.59 -23.68 -16.79
N ALA A 2 -9.87 -23.00 -17.91
CA ALA A 2 -9.41 -21.62 -18.17
C ALA A 2 -9.81 -20.58 -17.09
N LEU A 3 -11.05 -20.58 -16.59
CA LEU A 3 -11.49 -19.64 -15.54
C LEU A 3 -10.80 -19.86 -14.20
N LYS A 4 -10.53 -21.12 -13.81
CA LYS A 4 -9.79 -21.45 -12.59
C LYS A 4 -8.32 -21.01 -12.67
N ASN A 5 -7.69 -21.16 -13.83
CA ASN A 5 -6.33 -20.65 -14.07
C ASN A 5 -6.29 -19.11 -14.03
N ARG A 6 -7.31 -18.45 -14.59
CA ARG A 6 -7.46 -17.00 -14.53
C ARG A 6 -7.65 -16.51 -13.08
N LEU A 7 -8.43 -17.21 -12.27
CA LEU A 7 -8.60 -16.89 -10.84
C LEU A 7 -7.26 -16.98 -10.10
N ALA A 8 -6.52 -18.07 -10.27
CA ALA A 8 -5.23 -18.26 -9.63
C ALA A 8 -4.21 -17.17 -10.02
N ALA A 9 -4.19 -16.78 -11.30
CA ALA A 9 -3.35 -15.69 -11.78
C ALA A 9 -3.73 -14.34 -11.14
N LEU A 10 -5.03 -14.02 -11.06
CA LEU A 10 -5.50 -12.80 -10.42
C LEU A 10 -5.21 -12.76 -8.92
N GLN A 11 -5.29 -13.90 -8.21
CA GLN A 11 -4.92 -14.00 -6.81
C GLN A 11 -3.42 -13.82 -6.57
N LEU A 12 -2.58 -14.23 -7.52
CA LEU A 12 -1.15 -13.95 -7.47
C LEU A 12 -0.88 -12.46 -7.66
N ILE A 13 -1.52 -11.84 -8.65
CA ILE A 13 -1.41 -10.39 -8.90
C ILE A 13 -1.84 -9.60 -7.67
N ASP A 14 -2.97 -9.96 -7.05
CA ASP A 14 -3.47 -9.30 -5.83
C ASP A 14 -2.45 -9.36 -4.68
N ARG A 15 -1.84 -10.52 -4.44
CA ARG A 15 -0.78 -10.66 -3.42
C ARG A 15 0.47 -9.84 -3.74
N ILE A 16 0.88 -9.78 -5.00
CA ILE A 16 2.03 -8.95 -5.42
C ILE A 16 1.71 -7.48 -5.12
N LYS A 17 0.53 -7.00 -5.50
CA LYS A 17 0.11 -5.62 -5.26
C LYS A 17 0.00 -5.26 -3.77
N GLN A 18 -0.47 -6.20 -2.95
CA GLN A 18 -0.48 -6.02 -1.49
C GLN A 18 0.95 -5.82 -0.95
N HIS A 19 1.89 -6.66 -1.38
CA HIS A 19 3.30 -6.52 -0.99
C HIS A 19 3.93 -5.20 -1.50
N GLU A 20 3.61 -4.78 -2.72
CA GLU A 20 4.04 -3.48 -3.26
C GLU A 20 3.54 -2.33 -2.39
N MET A 21 2.26 -2.35 -2.01
CA MET A 21 1.69 -1.34 -1.11
C MET A 21 2.35 -1.34 0.27
N GLU A 22 2.61 -2.52 0.85
CA GLU A 22 3.32 -2.64 2.13
C GLU A 22 4.74 -2.06 2.05
N THR A 23 5.43 -2.31 0.93
CA THR A 23 6.78 -1.78 0.68
C THR A 23 6.76 -0.26 0.58
N ILE A 24 5.88 0.31 -0.24
CA ILE A 24 5.71 1.76 -0.38
C ILE A 24 5.32 2.38 0.97
N GLY A 25 4.44 1.73 1.73
CA GLY A 25 4.03 2.17 3.05
C GLY A 25 5.19 2.22 4.05
N ALA A 26 6.09 1.23 4.02
CA ALA A 26 7.28 1.21 4.86
C ALA A 26 8.28 2.33 4.47
N GLU A 27 8.47 2.58 3.18
CA GLU A 27 9.30 3.68 2.68
C GLU A 27 8.72 5.04 3.09
N LEU A 28 7.41 5.23 2.96
CA LEU A 28 6.74 6.45 3.42
C LEU A 28 6.91 6.65 4.93
N ALA A 29 6.75 5.59 5.73
CA ALA A 29 6.96 5.68 7.17
C ALA A 29 8.41 6.08 7.53
N LYS A 30 9.39 5.56 6.77
CA LYS A 30 10.80 5.93 6.92
C LYS A 30 11.02 7.41 6.59
N LEU A 31 10.49 7.90 5.47
CA LEU A 31 10.58 9.31 5.08
C LEU A 31 9.95 10.24 6.13
N ARG A 32 8.79 9.87 6.68
CA ARG A 32 8.16 10.64 7.77
C ARG A 32 8.98 10.65 9.06
N ALA A 33 9.67 9.55 9.36
CA ALA A 33 10.59 9.51 10.51
C ALA A 33 11.83 10.40 10.27
N GLU A 34 12.35 10.43 9.03
CA GLU A 34 13.45 11.31 8.63
C GLU A 34 13.04 12.80 8.68
N GLU A 35 11.84 13.17 8.20
CA GLU A 35 11.28 14.53 8.34
C GLU A 35 11.25 14.97 9.79
N LYS A 36 10.73 14.09 10.67
CA LYS A 36 10.65 14.36 12.10
C LYS A 36 12.04 14.51 12.73
N ALA A 37 13.00 13.66 12.36
CA ALA A 37 14.36 13.75 12.88
C ALA A 37 15.03 15.09 12.49
N LEU A 38 14.82 15.57 11.26
CA LEU A 38 15.34 16.86 10.80
C LEU A 38 14.67 18.03 11.54
N GLU A 39 13.36 17.94 11.80
CA GLU A 39 12.65 18.93 12.60
C GLU A 39 13.15 18.97 14.05
N ASP A 40 13.31 17.80 14.68
CA ASP A 40 13.82 17.69 16.05
C ASP A 40 15.27 18.24 16.13
N GLN A 41 16.14 17.94 15.15
CA GLN A 41 17.48 18.51 15.05
C GLN A 41 17.48 20.03 14.89
N SER A 42 16.60 20.57 14.04
CA SER A 42 16.48 22.02 13.84
C SER A 42 16.02 22.71 15.13
N ALA A 43 15.09 22.10 15.87
CA ALA A 43 14.58 22.63 17.12
C ALA A 43 15.66 22.60 18.23
N GLU A 44 16.42 21.52 18.33
CA GLU A 44 17.55 21.40 19.26
C GLU A 44 18.61 22.45 18.98
N LEU A 45 19.04 22.59 17.72
CA LEU A 45 20.04 23.57 17.32
C LEU A 45 19.58 25.01 17.62
N HIS A 46 18.30 25.30 17.42
CA HIS A 46 17.73 26.60 17.77
C HIS A 46 17.76 26.87 19.27
N ALA A 47 17.36 25.87 20.08
CA ALA A 47 17.36 25.97 21.53
C ALA A 47 18.78 26.15 22.09
N ASP A 48 19.77 25.46 21.52
CA ASP A 48 21.18 25.60 21.89
C ASP A 48 21.74 26.97 21.51
N ALA A 49 21.38 27.51 20.35
CA ALA A 49 21.77 28.85 19.95
C ALA A 49 21.20 29.94 20.88
N LEU A 50 19.94 29.81 21.28
CA LEU A 50 19.32 30.70 22.27
C LEU A 50 20.01 30.62 23.63
N ARG A 51 20.36 29.39 24.06
CA ARG A 51 21.06 29.15 25.32
C ARG A 51 22.46 29.77 25.32
N GLU A 52 23.21 29.60 24.24
CA GLU A 52 24.54 30.17 24.07
C GLU A 52 24.48 31.70 24.07
N ALA A 53 23.52 32.29 23.37
CA ALA A 53 23.32 33.73 23.35
C ALA A 53 22.97 34.29 24.75
N ALA A 54 22.15 33.58 25.52
CA ALA A 54 21.76 33.99 26.87
C ALA A 54 22.90 33.86 27.89
N ASN A 55 23.77 32.85 27.74
CA ASN A 55 24.84 32.54 28.70
C ASN A 55 26.21 33.11 28.30
N SER A 56 26.29 33.85 27.19
CA SER A 56 27.55 34.42 26.69
C SER A 56 28.19 35.41 27.67
N THR A 57 29.45 35.17 28.02
CA THR A 57 30.28 36.05 28.85
C THR A 57 30.91 37.16 28.02
N GLU A 58 31.55 38.16 28.64
CA GLU A 58 32.26 39.23 27.90
C GLU A 58 33.30 38.68 26.92
N ASP A 59 34.03 37.64 27.32
CA ASP A 59 35.08 37.02 26.49
C ASP A 59 34.50 36.25 25.28
N THR A 60 33.33 35.61 25.43
CA THR A 60 32.73 34.82 24.33
C THR A 60 31.81 35.64 23.43
N ARG A 61 31.31 36.78 23.91
CA ARG A 61 30.35 37.64 23.18
C ARG A 61 30.90 38.19 21.86
N ALA A 62 32.21 38.33 21.73
CA ALA A 62 32.85 38.73 20.48
C ALA A 62 32.71 37.68 19.35
N PHE A 63 32.59 36.40 19.71
CA PHE A 63 32.45 35.28 18.76
C PHE A 63 30.98 34.92 18.47
N LEU A 64 30.05 35.35 19.34
CA LEU A 64 28.63 35.03 19.26
C LEU A 64 28.01 35.34 17.87
N PRO A 65 28.30 36.47 17.20
CA PRO A 65 27.73 36.73 15.87
C PRO A 65 28.14 35.70 14.81
N ALA A 66 29.41 35.26 14.83
CA ALA A 66 29.91 34.26 13.89
C ALA A 66 29.28 32.88 14.16
N TYR A 67 29.12 32.53 15.44
CA TYR A 67 28.43 31.30 15.85
C TYR A 67 26.96 31.30 15.41
N LEU A 68 26.20 32.37 15.70
CA LEU A 68 24.79 32.47 15.31
C LEU A 68 24.60 32.42 13.79
N ASN A 69 25.50 33.03 13.02
CA ASN A 69 25.50 32.91 11.56
C ASN A 69 25.74 31.45 11.12
N SER A 70 26.71 30.76 11.73
CA SER A 70 26.93 29.34 11.41
C SER A 70 25.72 28.47 11.72
N VAL A 71 25.00 28.74 12.82
CA VAL A 71 23.73 28.07 13.15
C VAL A 71 22.67 28.36 12.09
N GLU A 72 22.52 29.61 11.65
CA GLU A 72 21.55 29.99 10.62
C GLU A 72 21.81 29.25 9.30
N VAL A 73 23.07 29.14 8.88
CA VAL A 73 23.46 28.37 7.68
C VAL A 73 23.09 26.89 7.82
N ILE A 74 23.34 26.29 9.00
CA ILE A 74 22.96 24.89 9.25
C ILE A 74 21.44 24.73 9.24
N GLN A 75 20.69 25.66 9.83
CA GLN A 75 19.22 25.62 9.81
C GLN A 75 18.66 25.73 8.38
N GLN A 76 19.26 26.55 7.52
CA GLN A 76 18.89 26.61 6.11
C GLN A 76 19.13 25.25 5.41
N GLY A 77 20.28 24.61 5.65
CA GLY A 77 20.56 23.26 5.14
C GLY A 77 19.55 22.22 5.62
N LEU A 78 19.22 22.19 6.92
CA LEU A 78 18.20 21.29 7.46
C LEU A 78 16.81 21.55 6.87
N ALA A 79 16.48 22.80 6.57
CA ALA A 79 15.21 23.16 5.93
C ALA A 79 15.16 22.69 4.47
N GLU A 80 16.26 22.77 3.73
CA GLU A 80 16.41 22.23 2.37
C GLU A 80 16.27 20.71 2.37
N ASP A 81 16.98 20.02 3.27
CA ASP A 81 16.89 18.56 3.42
C ASP A 81 15.46 18.13 3.75
N ARG A 82 14.79 18.83 4.67
CA ARG A 82 13.39 18.56 5.02
C ARG A 82 12.46 18.76 3.81
N ALA A 83 12.68 19.80 3.01
CA ALA A 83 11.90 20.03 1.80
C ALA A 83 12.11 18.92 0.76
N ALA A 84 13.34 18.43 0.62
CA ALA A 84 13.64 17.30 -0.26
C ALA A 84 12.96 16.00 0.21
N THR A 85 13.04 15.69 1.51
CA THR A 85 12.35 14.51 2.10
C THR A 85 10.83 14.63 1.95
N ALA A 86 10.27 15.83 2.14
CA ALA A 86 8.84 16.07 1.96
C ALA A 86 8.37 15.88 0.52
N ALA A 87 9.19 16.26 -0.47
CA ALA A 87 8.89 15.99 -1.88
C ALA A 87 8.90 14.48 -2.17
N GLN A 88 9.85 13.74 -1.60
CA GLN A 88 9.91 12.28 -1.74
C GLN A 88 8.73 11.58 -1.04
N ALA A 89 8.33 12.08 0.14
CA ALA A 89 7.17 11.56 0.86
C ALA A 89 5.88 11.77 0.06
N ALA A 90 5.69 12.95 -0.52
CA ALA A 90 4.54 13.26 -1.38
C ALA A 90 4.50 12.35 -2.63
N GLN A 91 5.65 12.11 -3.26
CA GLN A 91 5.74 11.18 -4.38
C GLN A 91 5.38 9.74 -3.98
N SER A 92 5.88 9.29 -2.82
CA SER A 92 5.59 7.95 -2.29
C SER A 92 4.10 7.80 -1.94
N GLU A 93 3.49 8.86 -1.41
CA GLU A 93 2.05 8.91 -1.12
C GLU A 93 1.22 8.81 -2.40
N GLU A 94 1.61 9.52 -3.48
CA GLU A 94 0.95 9.40 -4.78
C GLU A 94 1.05 7.96 -5.35
N GLN A 95 2.23 7.34 -5.25
CA GLN A 95 2.45 5.94 -5.65
C GLN A 95 1.57 4.98 -4.84
N LEU A 96 1.48 5.20 -3.52
CA LEU A 96 0.62 4.39 -2.65
C LEU A 96 -0.86 4.52 -3.04
N PHE A 97 -1.32 5.74 -3.35
CA PHE A 97 -2.68 5.97 -3.83
C PHE A 97 -2.95 5.31 -5.19
N ALA A 98 -1.99 5.36 -6.11
CA ALA A 98 -2.10 4.68 -7.41
C ALA A 98 -2.19 3.16 -7.22
N ALA A 99 -1.28 2.57 -6.43
CA ALA A 99 -1.28 1.15 -6.11
C ALA A 99 -2.60 0.72 -5.44
N PHE A 100 -3.11 1.52 -4.50
CA PHE A 100 -4.39 1.26 -3.86
C PHE A 100 -5.56 1.22 -4.85
N ARG A 101 -5.64 2.18 -5.78
CA ARG A 101 -6.69 2.20 -6.82
C ARG A 101 -6.62 0.95 -7.69
N GLU A 102 -5.41 0.56 -8.09
CA GLU A 102 -5.20 -0.64 -8.88
C GLU A 102 -5.58 -1.93 -8.15
N THR A 103 -5.26 -2.03 -6.85
CA THR A 103 -5.68 -3.15 -6.00
C THR A 103 -7.20 -3.22 -5.94
N LYS A 104 -7.90 -2.09 -5.77
CA LYS A 104 -9.37 -2.05 -5.79
C LYS A 104 -9.96 -2.52 -7.11
N THR A 105 -9.37 -2.16 -8.24
CA THR A 105 -9.80 -2.69 -9.54
C THR A 105 -9.58 -4.21 -9.62
N THR A 106 -8.44 -4.71 -9.12
CA THR A 106 -8.11 -6.14 -9.12
C THR A 106 -9.07 -6.94 -8.24
N GLU A 107 -9.39 -6.45 -7.04
CA GLU A 107 -10.38 -7.03 -6.13
C GLU A 107 -11.77 -7.15 -6.79
N GLN A 108 -12.23 -6.11 -7.51
CA GLN A 108 -13.51 -6.13 -8.21
C GLN A 108 -13.54 -7.19 -9.32
N ILE A 109 -12.46 -7.30 -10.10
CA ILE A 109 -12.33 -8.32 -11.15
C ILE A 109 -12.31 -9.72 -10.52
N LEU A 110 -11.57 -9.92 -9.42
CA LEU A 110 -11.54 -11.18 -8.67
C LEU A 110 -12.93 -11.60 -8.21
N LYS A 111 -13.69 -10.66 -7.63
CA LYS A 111 -15.07 -10.91 -7.18
C LYS A 111 -15.96 -11.35 -8.34
N ARG A 112 -15.85 -10.69 -9.49
CA ARG A 112 -16.62 -11.05 -10.70
C ARG A 112 -16.25 -12.45 -11.20
N VAL A 113 -14.96 -12.76 -11.33
CA VAL A 113 -14.50 -14.08 -11.79
C VAL A 113 -14.93 -15.19 -10.83
N ASN A 114 -14.92 -14.93 -9.52
CA ASN A 114 -15.43 -15.89 -8.53
C ASN A 114 -16.94 -16.15 -8.70
N ASN A 115 -17.73 -15.11 -8.95
CA ASN A 115 -19.16 -15.27 -9.22
C ASN A 115 -19.39 -16.09 -10.50
N ASP A 116 -18.67 -15.78 -11.58
CA ASP A 116 -18.78 -16.51 -12.86
C ASP A 116 -18.43 -18.01 -12.68
N ILE A 117 -17.39 -18.32 -11.90
CA ILE A 117 -17.02 -19.71 -11.59
C ILE A 117 -18.13 -20.39 -10.78
N THR A 118 -18.69 -19.70 -9.78
CA THR A 118 -19.76 -20.23 -8.94
C THR A 118 -21.01 -20.54 -9.77
N GLU A 119 -21.42 -19.62 -10.65
CA GLU A 119 -22.52 -19.82 -11.57
C GLU A 119 -22.26 -20.98 -12.54
N GLU A 120 -21.07 -21.06 -13.14
CA GLU A 120 -20.72 -22.16 -14.06
C GLU A 120 -20.78 -23.51 -13.34
N THR A 121 -20.31 -23.59 -12.09
CA THR A 121 -20.39 -24.81 -11.29
C THR A 121 -21.83 -25.18 -10.94
N ALA A 122 -22.67 -24.20 -10.61
CA ALA A 122 -24.08 -24.43 -10.32
C ALA A 122 -24.83 -24.92 -11.58
N ARG A 123 -24.58 -24.32 -12.75
CA ARG A 123 -25.17 -24.76 -14.02
C ARG A 123 -24.76 -26.18 -14.40
N LYS A 124 -23.48 -26.54 -14.21
CA LYS A 124 -23.00 -27.91 -14.45
C LYS A 124 -23.60 -28.92 -13.49
N ALA A 125 -23.75 -28.56 -12.20
CA ALA A 125 -24.41 -29.43 -11.23
C ALA A 125 -25.88 -29.66 -11.61
N ALA A 126 -26.61 -28.60 -11.98
CA ALA A 126 -28.00 -28.70 -12.43
C ALA A 126 -28.14 -29.57 -13.68
N SER A 127 -27.30 -29.39 -14.71
CA SER A 127 -27.36 -30.23 -15.92
C SER A 127 -27.07 -31.70 -15.63
N GLN A 128 -26.14 -31.99 -14.72
CA GLN A 128 -25.84 -33.36 -14.30
C GLN A 128 -27.01 -34.02 -13.56
N MET A 129 -27.75 -33.26 -12.75
CA MET A 129 -28.96 -33.75 -12.08
C MET A 129 -30.08 -34.01 -13.09
N ASP A 130 -30.31 -33.09 -14.03
CA ASP A 130 -31.30 -33.26 -15.10
C ASP A 130 -30.99 -34.48 -15.99
N ASP A 131 -29.72 -34.71 -16.33
CA ASP A 131 -29.28 -35.86 -17.11
C ASP A 131 -29.44 -37.18 -16.32
N ALA A 132 -29.15 -37.17 -15.02
CA ALA A 132 -29.36 -38.32 -14.14
C ALA A 132 -30.85 -38.66 -13.98
N ASP A 133 -31.70 -37.64 -13.82
CA ASP A 133 -33.16 -37.80 -13.74
C ASP A 133 -33.74 -38.35 -15.05
N ARG A 134 -33.27 -37.85 -16.20
CA ARG A 134 -33.63 -38.41 -17.51
C ARG A 134 -33.20 -39.86 -17.67
N ALA A 135 -31.99 -40.22 -17.24
CA ALA A 135 -31.49 -41.59 -17.31
C ALA A 135 -32.32 -42.54 -16.42
N LEU A 136 -32.66 -42.12 -15.20
CA LEU A 136 -33.53 -42.87 -14.29
C LEU A 136 -34.95 -43.02 -14.84
N TYR A 137 -35.51 -41.96 -15.42
CA TYR A 137 -36.83 -41.99 -16.07
C TYR A 137 -36.85 -42.96 -17.27
N MET A 138 -35.81 -42.96 -18.10
CA MET A 138 -35.70 -43.92 -19.20
C MET A 138 -35.59 -45.37 -18.70
N LEU A 139 -34.79 -45.62 -17.66
CA LEU A 139 -34.60 -46.95 -17.08
C LEU A 139 -35.92 -47.52 -16.52
N THR A 140 -36.65 -46.71 -15.75
CA THR A 140 -37.95 -47.07 -15.17
C THR A 140 -39.02 -47.32 -16.24
N ARG A 141 -39.02 -46.53 -17.32
CA ARG A 141 -39.90 -46.75 -18.48
C ARG A 141 -39.57 -48.01 -19.27
N THR A 142 -38.30 -48.38 -19.41
CA THR A 142 -37.88 -49.63 -20.08
C THR A 142 -38.05 -50.88 -19.22
N GLY A 143 -38.14 -50.72 -17.89
CA GLY A 143 -38.41 -51.82 -16.95
C GLY A 143 -39.89 -52.20 -16.83
N GLN A 144 -40.79 -51.43 -17.44
CA GLN A 144 -42.22 -51.69 -17.45
C GLN A 144 -42.58 -52.58 -18.66
N ILE A 145 -42.35 -53.89 -18.50
CA ILE A 145 -42.91 -54.92 -19.38
C ILE A 145 -44.44 -54.81 -19.30
N PRO A 146 -45.17 -54.70 -20.43
CA PRO A 146 -46.62 -54.72 -20.41
C PRO A 146 -47.08 -56.15 -20.03
N GLY A 147 -47.69 -56.26 -18.84
CA GLY A 147 -48.49 -57.39 -18.41
C GLY A 147 -49.88 -56.90 -18.07
#